data_AF-A0AAW4V1H7-F1
#
_entry.id   AF-A0AAW4V1H7-F1
#
_cell.length_a   1.000
_cell.length_b   1.000
_cell.length_c   1.000
_cell.angle_alpha   90.00
_cell.angle_beta   90.00
_cell.angle_gamma   90.00
#
_symmetry.space_group_name_H-M   'P 1'
#
loop_
_entity.id
_entity.type
_entity.pdbx_description
1 polymer ?
#
loop_
_entity_poly.entity_id
_entity_poly.type
_entity_poly.pdbx_seq_one_letter_code
_entity_poly.pdbx_strand_id
1 'polypeptide(L)' 'NGQFFTPIHVADLMACMGGNRLKPKQSVCDSCCGSGRMLLSAVKKCAEENDGGRLFCYGSDIDLICVKMTVVNLMMNSV' A
#
# COMPACT_ATOMS: atom_id res chain seq x y z
N ASN A 1 -18.93 -10.15 -6.48
CA ASN A 1 -19.22 -8.71 -6.29
C ASN A 1 -18.95 -8.33 -4.84
N GLY A 2 -17.70 -8.01 -4.53
CA GLY A 2 -17.25 -7.57 -3.20
C GLY A 2 -16.01 -6.68 -3.27
N GLN A 3 -15.69 -6.16 -4.46
CA GLN A 3 -14.57 -5.25 -4.65
C GLN A 3 -15.05 -3.84 -4.26
N PHE A 4 -14.51 -3.33 -3.16
CA PHE A 4 -14.71 -1.96 -2.72
C PHE A 4 -13.39 -1.22 -2.83
N PHE A 5 -13.44 0.01 -3.33
CA PHE A 5 -12.25 0.84 -3.42
C PHE A 5 -12.15 1.73 -2.19
N THR A 6 -11.06 1.60 -1.44
CA THR A 6 -10.74 2.51 -0.34
C THR A 6 -10.51 3.91 -0.93
N PRO A 7 -11.28 4.94 -0.53
CA PRO A 7 -11.06 6.29 -0.99
C PRO A 7 -9.67 6.78 -0.62
N ILE A 8 -9.05 7.59 -1.49
CA ILE A 8 -7.66 8.01 -1.37
C ILE A 8 -7.34 8.66 -0.01
N HIS A 9 -8.22 9.54 0.46
CA HIS A 9 -8.04 10.25 1.73
C HIS A 9 -8.11 9.30 2.94
N VAL A 10 -8.86 8.19 2.84
CA VAL A 10 -8.90 7.17 3.89
C VAL A 10 -7.60 6.37 3.88
N ALA A 11 -7.11 5.97 2.71
CA ALA A 11 -5.85 5.24 2.59
C ALA A 11 -4.67 6.06 3.12
N ASP A 12 -4.61 7.36 2.79
CA ASP A 12 -3.56 8.26 3.25
C ASP A 12 -3.66 8.53 4.77
N LEU A 13 -4.88 8.65 5.30
CA LEU A 13 -5.11 8.73 6.75
C LEU A 13 -4.62 7.46 7.46
N MET A 14 -4.98 6.28 6.95
CA MET A 14 -4.57 5.00 7.54
C MET A 14 -3.04 4.82 7.52
N ALA A 15 -2.35 5.29 6.47
CA ALA A 15 -0.89 5.29 6.43
C ALA A 15 -0.26 6.15 7.53
N CYS A 16 -0.92 7.23 7.96
CA CYS A 16 -0.47 8.06 9.08
C CYS A 16 -0.77 7.43 10.45
N MET A 17 -1.76 6.54 10.53
CA MET A 17 -2.21 5.91 11.78
C MET A 17 -1.44 4.64 12.15
N GLY A 18 -0.54 4.15 11.29
CA GLY A 18 0.36 3.06 11.64
C GLY A 18 1.18 3.43 12.87
N GLY A 19 0.97 2.74 14.00
CA GLY A 19 1.36 3.20 15.35
C GLY A 19 2.85 3.49 15.58
N ASN A 20 3.73 3.15 14.62
CA ASN A 20 5.11 3.62 14.55
C ASN A 20 5.32 4.29 13.20
N ARG A 21 6.09 5.39 13.15
CA ARG A 21 6.52 5.99 11.87
C ARG A 21 7.06 4.89 10.95
N LEU A 22 6.58 4.87 9.71
CA LEU A 22 7.01 3.91 8.70
C LEU A 22 8.49 4.13 8.44
N LYS A 23 9.31 3.10 8.68
CA LYS A 23 10.75 3.14 8.48
C LYS A 23 11.14 2.33 7.24
N PRO A 24 12.21 2.71 6.53
CA PRO A 24 12.70 1.94 5.41
C PRO A 24 13.04 0.50 5.84
N LYS A 25 12.86 -0.44 4.92
CA LYS A 25 13.08 -1.89 5.11
C LYS A 25 12.13 -2.57 6.10
N GLN A 26 11.11 -1.87 6.61
CA GLN A 26 10.01 -2.51 7.33
C GLN A 26 9.08 -3.24 6.36
N SER A 27 8.42 -4.27 6.88
CA SER A 27 7.40 -5.01 6.13
C SER A 27 6.01 -4.46 6.46
N VAL A 28 5.20 -4.24 5.44
CA VAL A 28 3.78 -3.88 5.55
C VAL A 28 2.94 -4.91 4.82
N CYS A 29 1.77 -5.24 5.38
CA CYS A 29 0.89 -6.26 4.85
C CYS A 29 -0.53 -5.71 4.67
N ASP A 30 -1.16 -6.02 3.54
CA ASP A 30 -2.57 -5.80 3.27
C ASP A 30 -3.20 -7.11 2.77
N SER A 31 -4.02 -7.73 3.61
CA SER A 31 -4.61 -9.06 3.34
C SER A 31 -5.81 -9.04 2.40
N CYS A 32 -6.32 -7.85 2.07
CA CYS A 32 -7.41 -7.61 1.13
C CYS A 32 -7.04 -6.43 0.22
N CYS A 33 -5.91 -6.57 -0.48
CA CYS A 33 -5.20 -5.43 -1.06
C CYS A 33 -5.97 -4.71 -2.18
N GLY A 34 -6.94 -5.37 -2.83
CA GLY A 34 -7.77 -4.75 -3.86
C GLY A 34 -6.92 -4.20 -5.00
N SER A 35 -6.85 -2.87 -5.12
CA SER A 35 -6.01 -2.17 -6.09
C SER A 35 -4.59 -1.87 -5.60
N GLY A 36 -4.23 -2.24 -4.37
CA GLY A 36 -2.95 -1.92 -3.75
C GLY A 36 -2.84 -0.48 -3.25
N ARG A 37 -3.95 0.28 -3.27
CA ARG A 37 -3.93 1.71 -2.92
C ARG A 37 -3.45 1.97 -1.50
N MET A 38 -3.80 1.11 -0.54
CA MET A 38 -3.36 1.28 0.86
C MET A 38 -1.85 1.08 1.01
N LEU A 39 -1.30 0.07 0.32
CA LEU A 39 0.15 -0.16 0.26
C LEU A 39 0.88 1.01 -0.40
N LEU A 40 0.34 1.57 -1.49
CA LEU A 40 0.90 2.76 -2.13
C LEU A 40 0.93 3.98 -1.22
N SER A 41 -0.15 4.22 -0.47
CA SER A 41 -0.21 5.30 0.52
C SER A 41 0.86 5.12 1.61
N ALA A 42 1.09 3.89 2.07
CA ALA A 42 2.15 3.59 3.04
C ALA A 42 3.56 3.82 2.44
N VAL A 43 3.83 3.37 1.21
CA VAL A 43 5.12 3.59 0.54
C VAL A 43 5.39 5.07 0.33
N LYS A 44 4.40 5.82 -0.17
CA LYS A 44 4.50 7.26 -0.36
C LYS A 44 4.85 7.95 0.96
N LYS A 45 4.12 7.61 2.03
CA LYS A 45 4.34 8.18 3.36
C LYS A 45 5.75 7.87 3.90
N CYS A 46 6.23 6.63 3.73
CA CYS A 46 7.60 6.25 4.10
C CYS A 46 8.66 7.03 3.29
N ALA A 47 8.46 7.18 1.98
CA ALA A 47 9.38 7.90 1.13
C ALA A 47 9.47 9.40 1.50
N GLU A 48 8.34 10.03 1.83
CA GLU A 48 8.27 11.42 2.28
C GLU A 48 9.00 11.65 3.62
N GLU A 49 8.92 10.69 4.55
CA GLU A 49 9.50 10.84 5.89
C GLU A 49 10.97 10.38 6.00
N ASN A 50 11.49 9.64 5.01
CA ASN A 50 12.80 8.97 5.09
C ASN A 50 13.64 9.11 3.81
N ASP A 51 13.62 10.28 3.17
CA ASP A 51 14.45 10.61 1.99
C ASP A 51 14.42 9.55 0.87
N GLY A 52 13.22 9.06 0.53
CA GLY A 52 13.03 8.05 -0.52
C GLY A 52 13.26 6.61 -0.07
N GLY A 53 13.34 6.35 1.23
CA GLY A 53 13.43 5.01 1.77
C GLY A 53 12.20 4.13 1.44
N ARG A 54 12.44 2.84 1.19
CA ARG A 54 11.44 1.89 0.67
C ARG A 54 10.96 0.89 1.72
N LEU A 55 9.70 0.48 1.62
CA LEU A 55 9.08 -0.60 2.42
C LEU A 55 9.08 -1.92 1.64
N PHE A 56 9.05 -3.04 2.37
CA PHE A 56 8.68 -4.33 1.79
C PHE A 56 7.15 -4.47 1.86
N CYS A 57 6.49 -4.52 0.70
CA CYS A 57 5.03 -4.58 0.62
C CYS A 57 4.55 -6.00 0.33
N TYR A 58 3.62 -6.48 1.15
CA TYR A 58 2.96 -7.77 0.98
C TYR A 58 1.46 -7.54 0.80
N GLY A 59 0.93 -7.95 -0.35
CA GLY A 59 -0.49 -7.84 -0.67
C GLY A 59 -1.08 -9.21 -0.96
N SER A 60 -2.24 -9.50 -0.40
CA SER A 60 -3.05 -10.67 -0.74
C SER A 60 -4.47 -10.23 -1.05
N ASP A 61 -5.14 -10.94 -1.95
CA ASP A 61 -6.56 -10.77 -2.21
C ASP A 61 -7.15 -12.11 -2.64
N ILE A 62 -8.45 -12.29 -2.42
CA ILE A 62 -9.17 -13.50 -2.86
C ILE A 62 -9.37 -13.50 -4.38
N ASP A 63 -9.42 -12.32 -5.01
CA ASP A 63 -9.61 -12.18 -6.45
C ASP A 63 -8.26 -11.95 -7.15
N LEU A 64 -7.95 -12.82 -8.12
CA LEU A 64 -6.74 -12.71 -8.93
C LEU A 64 -6.67 -11.40 -9.74
N ILE A 65 -7.81 -10.81 -10.14
CA ILE A 65 -7.86 -9.53 -10.82
C ILE A 65 -7.38 -8.41 -9.89
N CYS A 66 -7.77 -8.44 -8.61
CA CYS A 66 -7.28 -7.52 -7.59
C CYS A 66 -5.76 -7.67 -7.41
N VAL A 67 -5.27 -8.91 -7.27
CA VAL A 67 -3.81 -9.15 -7.15
C VAL A 67 -3.06 -8.59 -8.36
N LYS A 68 -3.55 -8.82 -9.58
CA LYS A 68 -2.95 -8.28 -10.81
C LYS A 68 -2.99 -6.74 -10.86
N MET A 69 -4.12 -6.15 -10.48
CA MET A 69 -4.28 -4.69 -10.41
C MET A 69 -3.31 -4.07 -9.40
N THR A 70 -3.17 -4.69 -8.22
CA THR A 70 -2.21 -4.31 -7.18
C THR A 70 -0.78 -4.32 -7.72
N VAL A 71 -0.38 -5.39 -8.41
CA VAL A 71 0.97 -5.50 -9.00
C VAL A 71 1.22 -4.38 -10.01
N VAL A 72 0.29 -4.14 -10.94
CA VAL A 72 0.42 -3.06 -11.94
C VAL A 72 0.54 -1.70 -11.26
N ASN A 73 -0.30 -1.43 -10.25
CA ASN A 73 -0.27 -0.18 -9.51
C ASN A 73 1.05 0.04 -8.75
N LEU A 74 1.58 -0.99 -8.11
CA LEU A 74 2.87 -0.92 -7.42
C LEU A 74 4.03 -0.70 -8.42
N MET A 75 4.05 -1.44 -9.54
CA MET A 75 5.07 -1.29 -10.58
C MET A 75 5.08 0.11 -11.20
N MET A 76 3.91 0.67 -11.53
CA MET A 76 3.81 2.02 -12.10
C MET A 76 4.27 3.11 -11.14
N ASN A 77 4.19 2.88 -9.83
CA ASN A 77 4.66 3.80 -8.81
C ASN A 77 6.08 3.46 -8.31
N SER A 78 6.81 2.59 -9.01
CA SER A 78 8.21 2.22 -8.72
C SER A 78 8.45 1.70 -7.30
N VAL A 79 7.47 0.97 -6.75
CA VAL A 79 7.59 0.25 -5.47
C VAL A 79 8.44 -1.00 -5.63
#